data_AF-A0A564ZBJ5-F1
#
_entry.id   AF-A0A564ZBJ5-F1
#
_cell.length_a   1.000
_cell.length_b   1.000
_cell.length_c   1.000
_cell.angle_alpha   90.00
_cell.angle_beta   90.00
_cell.angle_gamma   90.00
#
_symmetry.space_group_name_H-M   'P 1'
#
loop_
_entity.id
_entity.type
_entity.pdbx_description
1 polymer ?
#
loop_
_entity_poly.entity_id
_entity_poly.type
_entity_poly.pdbx_seq_one_letter_code
_entity_poly.pdbx_strand_id
1 'polypeptide(L)'
;MVEYTTMNLPLQLIRSGTVITLTPLPTCVEQTTCSDCLGDKVKGFQCQWCPQIRTCSSGVDRGLQRWRDNDCHLNSIRTQCDSLTKKKILLFIIMAQLVLILGILFGLIIWTRSKHLRRRQYAWANQALADILEEEMQNHR
;
A
#
# COMPACT_ATOMS: atom_id res chain seq x y z
N MET A 1 21.18 14.17 -37.11
CA MET A 1 22.44 14.71 -36.55
C MET A 1 22.10 15.15 -35.13
N VAL A 2 22.67 14.53 -34.10
CA VAL A 2 22.42 14.94 -32.71
C VAL A 2 23.48 15.96 -32.38
N GLU A 3 23.06 17.19 -32.10
CA GLU A 3 23.94 18.23 -31.61
C GLU A 3 24.25 17.94 -30.14
N TYR A 4 25.52 17.72 -29.84
CA TYR A 4 26.00 17.55 -28.48
C TYR A 4 26.06 18.93 -27.79
N THR A 5 25.82 18.96 -26.49
CA THR A 5 25.83 20.21 -25.71
C THR A 5 27.17 20.93 -25.84
N THR A 6 27.13 22.17 -26.32
CA THR A 6 28.29 23.07 -26.34
C THR A 6 28.51 23.67 -24.95
N MET A 7 29.77 23.77 -24.53
CA MET A 7 30.14 24.30 -23.22
C MET A 7 30.99 25.55 -23.41
N ASN A 8 30.67 26.62 -22.67
CA ASN A 8 31.47 27.84 -22.67
C ASN A 8 32.62 27.72 -21.69
N LEU A 9 33.84 27.71 -22.24
CA LEU A 9 35.07 27.73 -21.45
C LEU A 9 35.70 29.12 -21.53
N PRO A 10 36.22 29.65 -20.42
CA PRO A 10 36.89 30.95 -20.44
C PRO A 10 38.29 30.78 -21.07
N LEU A 11 38.37 30.98 -22.39
CA LEU A 11 39.56 30.73 -23.21
C LEU A 11 40.81 31.49 -22.70
N GLN A 12 40.64 32.63 -22.04
CA GLN A 12 41.71 33.41 -21.41
C GLN A 12 42.51 32.66 -20.33
N LEU A 13 41.94 31.59 -19.76
CA LEU A 13 42.58 30.74 -18.74
C LEU A 13 43.30 29.53 -19.34
N ILE A 14 43.18 29.29 -20.65
CA ILE A 14 43.81 28.15 -21.33
C ILE A 14 45.23 28.55 -21.76
N ARG A 15 46.24 27.91 -21.15
CA ARG A 15 47.67 28.09 -21.46
C ARG A 15 48.33 26.72 -21.59
N SER A 16 49.59 26.70 -22.03
CA SER A 16 50.37 25.46 -22.09
C SER A 16 50.44 24.82 -20.71
N GLY A 17 50.03 23.55 -20.61
CA GLY A 17 49.96 22.80 -19.35
C GLY A 17 48.65 22.92 -18.57
N THR A 18 47.63 23.66 -19.06
CA THR A 18 46.31 23.71 -18.41
C THR A 18 45.59 22.36 -18.50
N VAL A 19 45.01 21.90 -17.38
CA VAL A 19 44.13 20.71 -17.31
C VAL A 19 42.70 21.16 -17.04
N ILE A 20 41.75 20.61 -17.81
CA ILE A 20 40.32 20.85 -17.62
C ILE A 20 39.72 19.64 -16.91
N THR A 21 39.18 19.86 -15.71
CA THR A 21 38.46 18.84 -14.95
C THR A 21 36.97 19.05 -15.10
N LEU A 22 36.27 18.07 -15.68
CA LEU A 22 34.82 18.07 -15.81
C LEU A 22 34.23 17.13 -14.77
N THR A 23 33.40 17.66 -13.88
CA THR A 23 32.67 16.85 -12.89
C THR A 23 31.26 16.59 -13.40
N PRO A 24 30.81 15.32 -13.52
CA PRO A 24 29.46 15.03 -13.96
C PRO A 24 28.44 15.49 -12.93
N LEU A 25 27.31 16.00 -13.41
CA LEU A 25 26.14 16.28 -12.56
C LEU A 25 25.39 14.97 -12.26
N PRO A 26 24.69 14.89 -11.12
CA PRO A 26 23.87 13.74 -10.78
C PRO A 26 22.85 13.42 -11.88
N THR A 27 22.75 12.16 -12.25
CA THR A 27 21.80 11.68 -13.27
C THR A 27 20.75 10.73 -12.69
N CYS A 28 19.64 10.50 -13.40
CA CYS A 28 18.58 9.60 -12.94
C CYS A 28 19.14 8.19 -12.66
N VAL A 29 19.97 7.65 -13.56
CA VAL A 29 20.49 6.27 -13.48
C VAL A 29 21.42 6.01 -12.30
N GLU A 30 21.93 7.07 -11.66
CA GLU A 30 22.76 6.96 -10.45
C GLU A 30 21.92 6.76 -9.18
N GLN A 31 20.61 7.06 -9.23
CA GLN A 31 19.73 6.94 -8.07
C GLN A 31 19.28 5.48 -7.88
N THR A 32 19.51 4.95 -6.67
CA THR A 32 19.25 3.54 -6.33
C THR A 32 17.96 3.33 -5.55
N THR A 33 17.32 4.41 -5.10
CA THR A 33 16.05 4.36 -4.38
C THR A 33 15.00 5.20 -5.09
N CYS A 34 13.73 4.82 -4.93
CA CYS A 34 12.63 5.58 -5.51
C CYS A 34 12.59 7.01 -4.96
N SER A 35 12.78 7.18 -3.65
CA SER A 35 12.77 8.50 -2.99
C SER A 35 13.86 9.42 -3.53
N ASP A 36 15.05 8.88 -3.80
CA ASP A 36 16.14 9.65 -4.38
C ASP A 36 15.91 9.95 -5.86
N CYS A 37 15.33 9.00 -6.61
CA CYS A 37 14.99 9.14 -8.03
C CYS A 37 13.98 10.26 -8.30
N LEU A 38 12.97 10.38 -7.43
CA LEU A 38 11.89 11.36 -7.57
C LEU A 38 12.06 12.58 -6.65
N GLY A 39 13.15 12.64 -5.90
CA GLY A 39 13.49 13.75 -5.02
C GLY A 39 14.30 14.84 -5.73
N ASP A 40 14.81 15.78 -4.95
CA ASP A 40 15.52 16.96 -5.49
C ASP A 40 17.00 16.71 -5.82
N LYS A 41 17.49 15.46 -5.69
CA LYS A 41 18.89 15.10 -5.93
C LYS A 41 19.29 15.23 -7.40
N VAL A 42 18.35 15.00 -8.32
CA VAL A 42 18.58 15.10 -9.75
C VAL A 42 17.77 16.27 -10.30
N LYS A 43 18.45 17.37 -10.62
CA LYS A 43 17.82 18.58 -11.18
C LYS A 43 17.93 18.58 -12.70
N GLY A 44 16.87 19.01 -13.37
CA GLY A 44 16.85 19.19 -14.83
C GLY A 44 16.57 17.94 -15.65
N PHE A 45 16.32 16.79 -15.01
CA PHE A 45 15.89 15.56 -15.70
C PHE A 45 14.47 15.16 -15.28
N GLN A 46 13.69 14.64 -16.23
CA GLN A 46 12.37 14.05 -15.96
C GLN A 46 12.52 12.59 -15.54
N CYS A 47 13.04 12.37 -14.33
CA CYS A 47 13.28 11.02 -13.82
C CYS A 47 11.97 10.25 -13.55
N GLN A 48 12.06 8.94 -13.74
CA GLN A 48 10.98 7.98 -13.53
C GLN A 48 11.55 6.76 -12.82
N TRP A 49 10.78 6.19 -11.91
CA TRP A 49 11.16 4.99 -11.16
C TRP A 49 10.39 3.77 -11.65
N CYS A 50 11.09 2.69 -12.00
CA CYS A 50 10.44 1.41 -12.28
C CYS A 50 10.53 0.46 -11.07
N PRO A 51 9.39 0.11 -10.45
CA PRO A 51 9.40 -0.78 -9.28
C PRO A 51 9.73 -2.24 -9.62
N GLN A 52 9.48 -2.68 -10.87
CA GLN A 52 9.73 -4.06 -11.31
C GLN A 52 11.22 -4.41 -11.27
N ILE A 53 12.05 -3.53 -11.84
CA ILE A 53 13.50 -3.69 -11.93
C ILE A 53 14.27 -2.85 -10.92
N ARG A 54 13.57 -2.05 -10.10
CA ARG A 54 14.13 -1.14 -9.09
C ARG A 54 15.20 -0.21 -9.66
N THR A 55 14.87 0.45 -10.75
CA THR A 55 15.81 1.32 -11.48
C THR A 55 15.17 2.68 -11.72
N CYS A 56 15.99 3.74 -11.65
CA CYS A 56 15.63 5.09 -12.03
C CYS A 56 16.12 5.41 -13.44
N SER A 57 15.31 6.08 -14.25
CA SER A 57 15.57 6.32 -15.67
C SER A 57 14.99 7.67 -16.11
N SER A 58 15.59 8.30 -17.12
CA SER A 58 15.04 9.48 -17.79
C SER A 58 14.22 9.14 -19.04
N GLY A 59 14.10 7.85 -19.38
CA GLY A 59 13.36 7.35 -20.55
C GLY A 59 14.16 7.29 -21.86
N VAL A 60 15.44 7.73 -21.86
CA VAL A 60 16.34 7.75 -23.03
C VAL A 60 17.76 7.26 -22.69
N ASP A 61 17.90 6.58 -21.57
CA ASP A 61 19.13 6.02 -21.03
C ASP A 61 19.46 4.65 -21.63
N ARG A 62 20.72 4.20 -21.47
CA ARG A 62 21.24 2.93 -22.02
C ARG A 62 20.38 1.71 -21.65
N GLY A 63 19.65 1.78 -20.53
CA GLY A 63 18.77 0.72 -20.03
C GLY A 63 17.39 0.64 -20.71
N LEU A 64 17.11 1.44 -21.75
CA LEU A 64 15.79 1.55 -22.36
C LEU A 64 15.20 0.20 -22.83
N GLN A 65 16.04 -0.71 -23.33
CA GLN A 65 15.57 -2.03 -23.76
C GLN A 65 15.01 -2.81 -22.55
N ARG A 66 15.81 -2.97 -21.49
CA ARG A 66 15.39 -3.61 -20.24
C ARG A 66 14.18 -2.92 -19.61
N TRP A 67 14.10 -1.60 -19.73
CA TRP A 67 12.97 -0.80 -19.29
C TRP A 67 11.69 -1.18 -20.02
N ARG A 68 11.75 -1.34 -21.35
CA ARG A 68 10.61 -1.74 -22.17
C ARG A 68 10.22 -3.19 -21.91
N ASP A 69 11.19 -4.10 -21.82
CA ASP A 69 10.98 -5.54 -21.57
C ASP A 69 10.29 -5.82 -20.22
N ASN A 70 10.30 -4.86 -19.29
CA ASN A 70 9.64 -4.96 -17.97
C ASN A 70 8.42 -4.04 -17.84
N ASP A 71 7.85 -3.58 -18.97
CA ASP A 71 6.66 -2.73 -19.02
C ASP A 71 6.77 -1.43 -18.18
N CYS A 72 7.98 -0.97 -17.92
CA CYS A 72 8.22 0.24 -17.13
C CYS A 72 7.75 1.50 -17.87
N HIS A 73 7.63 1.45 -19.20
CA HIS A 73 7.04 2.53 -19.99
C HIS A 73 5.55 2.75 -19.68
N LEU A 74 4.84 1.73 -19.17
CA LEU A 74 3.44 1.81 -18.74
C LEU A 74 3.31 2.01 -17.23
N ASN A 75 4.18 1.35 -16.45
CA ASN A 75 4.04 1.20 -15.01
C ASN A 75 5.05 1.99 -14.16
N SER A 76 5.77 2.95 -14.76
CA SER A 76 6.73 3.79 -14.02
C SER A 76 6.04 4.82 -13.11
N ILE A 77 6.75 5.20 -12.06
CA ILE A 77 6.33 6.18 -11.07
C ILE A 77 7.07 7.49 -11.36
N ARG A 78 6.33 8.60 -11.38
CA ARG A 78 6.89 9.95 -11.63
C ARG A 78 6.76 10.91 -10.46
N THR A 79 5.85 10.66 -9.54
CA THR A 79 5.46 11.62 -8.50
C THR A 79 5.63 11.10 -7.08
N GLN A 80 5.20 9.87 -6.77
CA GLN A 80 5.22 9.38 -5.40
C GLN A 80 5.57 7.89 -5.28
N CYS A 81 6.56 7.63 -4.44
CA CYS A 81 7.08 6.32 -4.11
C CYS A 81 6.26 5.61 -3.04
N ASP A 82 4.95 5.45 -3.22
CA ASP A 82 4.14 4.73 -2.25
C ASP A 82 2.78 4.28 -2.83
N SER A 83 2.70 3.06 -3.37
CA SER A 83 1.42 2.54 -3.87
C SER A 83 1.21 1.04 -3.67
N LEU A 84 2.28 0.23 -3.63
CA LEU A 84 2.16 -1.23 -3.47
C LEU A 84 2.06 -1.68 -2.01
N THR A 85 2.79 -1.05 -1.09
CA THR A 85 2.82 -1.48 0.31
C THR A 85 1.51 -1.14 1.01
N LYS A 86 0.96 0.06 0.77
CA LYS A 86 -0.34 0.49 1.32
C LYS A 86 -1.51 -0.39 0.88
N LYS A 87 -1.57 -0.78 -0.40
CA LYS A 87 -2.65 -1.65 -0.92
C LYS A 87 -2.63 -3.05 -0.28
N LYS A 88 -1.44 -3.63 -0.08
CA LYS A 88 -1.31 -4.95 0.58
C LYS A 88 -1.75 -4.91 2.04
N ILE A 89 -1.37 -3.85 2.76
CA ILE A 89 -1.77 -3.66 4.17
C ILE A 89 -3.30 -3.49 4.27
N LEU A 90 -3.89 -2.68 3.38
CA LEU A 90 -5.34 -2.47 3.35
C LEU A 90 -6.11 -3.77 3.09
N LEU A 91 -5.65 -4.60 2.15
CA LEU A 91 -6.25 -5.91 1.87
C LEU A 91 -6.18 -6.83 3.09
N PHE A 92 -5.05 -6.87 3.80
CA PHE A 92 -4.90 -7.69 5.00
C PHE A 92 -5.84 -7.25 6.11
N ILE A 93 -6.02 -5.93 6.31
CA ILE A 93 -6.95 -5.38 7.30
C ILE A 93 -8.40 -5.79 6.96
N ILE A 94 -8.81 -5.65 5.70
CA ILE A 94 -10.16 -6.02 5.26
C ILE A 94 -10.42 -7.51 5.51
N MET A 95 -9.47 -8.38 5.16
CA MET A 95 -9.59 -9.83 5.39
C MET A 95 -9.74 -10.16 6.88
N ALA A 96 -8.95 -9.51 7.75
CA ALA A 96 -9.05 -9.71 9.20
C ALA A 96 -10.42 -9.27 9.75
N GLN A 97 -10.95 -8.14 9.28
CA GLN A 97 -12.27 -7.65 9.69
C GLN A 97 -13.39 -8.61 9.28
N LEU A 98 -13.33 -9.18 8.07
CA LEU A 98 -14.31 -10.16 7.61
C LEU A 98 -14.33 -11.41 8.48
N VAL A 99 -13.15 -11.91 8.89
CA VAL A 99 -13.05 -13.09 9.78
C VAL A 99 -13.66 -12.79 11.16
N LEU A 100 -13.38 -11.61 11.73
CA LEU A 100 -13.95 -11.20 13.01
C LEU A 100 -15.47 -11.08 12.95
N ILE A 101 -16.00 -10.47 11.90
CA ILE A 101 -17.45 -10.31 11.69
C ILE A 101 -18.13 -11.68 11.56
N LEU A 102 -17.56 -12.58 10.75
CA LEU A 102 -18.10 -13.94 10.59
C LEU A 102 -18.06 -14.73 11.90
N GLY A 103 -16.99 -14.59 12.69
CA GLY A 103 -16.90 -15.21 14.01
C GLY A 103 -17.96 -14.71 14.99
N ILE A 104 -18.21 -13.40 15.02
CA ILE A 104 -19.25 -12.79 15.87
C ILE A 104 -20.64 -13.26 15.43
N LEU A 105 -20.93 -13.23 14.12
CA LEU A 105 -22.22 -13.68 13.59
C LEU A 105 -22.47 -15.16 13.90
N PHE A 106 -21.46 -16.01 13.71
CA PHE A 106 -21.55 -17.42 14.04
C PHE A 106 -21.78 -17.65 15.55
N GLY A 107 -21.08 -16.90 16.40
CA GLY A 107 -21.28 -16.91 17.85
C GLY A 107 -22.70 -16.48 18.24
N LEU A 108 -23.25 -15.42 17.64
CA LEU A 108 -24.62 -14.97 17.87
C LEU A 108 -25.66 -16.00 17.42
N ILE A 109 -25.43 -16.68 16.29
CA ILE A 109 -26.32 -17.75 15.82
C ILE A 109 -26.33 -18.93 16.81
N ILE A 110 -25.16 -19.37 17.27
CA ILE A 110 -25.07 -20.43 18.29
C ILE A 110 -25.72 -19.98 19.60
N TRP A 111 -25.47 -18.73 20.02
CA TRP A 111 -26.04 -18.18 21.24
C TRP A 111 -27.56 -18.08 21.18
N THR A 112 -28.13 -17.59 20.07
CA THR A 112 -29.58 -17.51 19.89
C THR A 112 -30.23 -18.89 19.87
N ARG A 113 -29.62 -19.88 19.19
CA ARG A 113 -30.12 -21.27 19.19
C ARG A 113 -30.05 -21.91 20.57
N SER A 114 -28.94 -21.77 21.29
CA SER A 114 -28.81 -22.31 22.65
C SER A 114 -29.71 -21.60 23.66
N LYS A 115 -29.90 -20.28 23.53
CA LYS A 115 -30.84 -19.50 24.34
C LYS A 115 -32.29 -19.90 24.05
N HIS A 116 -32.62 -20.16 22.80
CA HIS A 116 -33.96 -20.61 22.38
C HIS A 116 -34.25 -22.04 22.89
N LEU A 117 -33.28 -22.96 22.78
CA LEU A 117 -33.37 -24.31 23.35
C LEU A 117 -33.56 -24.28 24.88
N ARG A 118 -32.78 -23.47 25.59
CA ARG A 118 -32.96 -23.26 27.04
C ARG A 118 -34.34 -22.69 27.38
N ARG A 119 -34.82 -21.68 26.64
CA ARG A 119 -36.17 -21.13 26.87
C ARG A 119 -37.26 -22.18 26.73
N ARG A 120 -37.15 -23.10 25.76
CA ARG A 120 -38.10 -24.22 25.62
C ARG A 120 -38.03 -25.17 26.81
N GLN A 121 -36.84 -25.43 27.34
CA GLN A 121 -36.66 -26.33 28.48
C GLN A 121 -37.18 -25.75 29.80
N TYR A 122 -37.16 -24.43 29.99
CA TYR A 122 -37.73 -23.78 31.19
C TYR A 122 -39.20 -23.35 31.03
N ALA A 123 -39.83 -23.59 29.86
CA ALA A 123 -41.19 -23.16 29.59
C ALA A 123 -42.24 -23.89 30.44
N TRP A 124 -42.13 -25.22 30.60
CA TRP A 124 -43.03 -26.02 31.44
C TRP A 124 -42.89 -25.67 32.94
N ALA A 125 -41.67 -25.36 33.39
CA ALA A 125 -41.41 -24.97 34.77
C ALA A 125 -42.01 -23.58 35.10
N ASN A 126 -41.91 -22.63 34.16
CA ASN A 126 -42.52 -21.31 34.33
C ASN A 126 -44.05 -21.35 34.29
N GLN A 127 -44.62 -22.23 33.46
CA GLN A 127 -46.08 -22.47 33.42
C GLN A 127 -46.55 -23.03 34.77
N ALA A 128 -45.89 -24.08 35.27
CA ALA A 128 -46.25 -24.69 36.55
C ALA A 128 -46.13 -23.72 37.73
N LEU A 129 -45.14 -22.83 37.74
CA LEU A 129 -45.00 -21.81 38.78
C LEU A 129 -46.14 -20.76 38.72
N ALA A 130 -46.59 -20.40 37.52
CA ALA A 130 -47.70 -19.48 37.33
C ALA A 130 -49.01 -20.08 37.84
N ASP A 131 -49.25 -21.37 37.54
CA ASP A 131 -50.42 -22.09 38.01
C ASP A 131 -50.44 -22.20 39.55
N ILE A 132 -49.29 -22.49 40.19
CA ILE A 132 -49.16 -22.52 41.66
C ILE A 132 -49.41 -21.14 42.29
N LEU A 133 -48.92 -20.06 41.69
CA LEU A 133 -49.16 -18.70 42.18
C LEU A 133 -50.63 -18.28 42.04
N GLU A 134 -51.31 -18.73 40.99
CA GLU A 134 -52.74 -18.49 40.81
C GLU A 134 -53.57 -19.25 41.85
N GLU A 135 -53.18 -20.49 42.17
CA GLU A 135 -53.80 -21.29 43.23
C GLU A 135 -53.63 -20.63 44.62
N GLU A 136 -52.43 -20.15 44.95
CA GLU A 136 -52.18 -19.38 46.18
C GLU A 136 -53.00 -18.08 46.23
N MET A 137 -53.13 -17.37 45.10
CA MET A 137 -53.93 -16.14 45.01
C MET A 137 -55.44 -16.39 45.13
N GLN A 138 -55.94 -17.54 44.69
CA GLN A 138 -57.34 -17.94 44.89
C GLN A 138 -57.60 -18.40 46.32
N ASN A 139 -56.63 -19.05 46.95
CA ASN A 139 -56.73 -19.52 48.34
C ASN A 139 -56.68 -18.37 49.37
N HIS A 140 -56.06 -17.24 49.02
CA HIS A 140 -55.96 -16.06 49.89
C HIS A 140 -57.10 -15.04 49.72
N ARG A 141 -58.16 -15.36 48.96
CA ARG A 141 -59.34 -14.51 48.73
C ARG A 141 -60.61 -15.16 49.28
#